data_AF-A0A3D4MET9-F1
#
_entry.id   AF-A0A3D4MET9-F1
#
_cell.length_a   1.000
_cell.length_b   1.000
_cell.length_c   1.000
_cell.angle_alpha   90.00
_cell.angle_beta   90.00
_cell.angle_gamma   90.00
#
_symmetry.space_group_name_H-M   'P 1'
#
loop_
_entity.id
_entity.type
_entity.pdbx_description
1 polymer ?
#
loop_
_entity_poly.entity_id
_entity_poly.type
_entity_poly.pdbx_seq_one_letter_code
_entity_poly.pdbx_strand_id
1 'polypeptide(L)'
;MPTPAQTAPQPNPPPHAAAHIDMQSGFALMDTCKFRIRTITEAAALARFAAAMFRDPQRIAPGLEALMLNAIEHGCLGIGHDLKTRLLEDGNWLAEIERRQSLPENRQKNAEVVIARRPEGVFIVITDPGAGFDWKSWTSIEPARARDSHGRGIARARAVSFDNLAYNAAGNQVALHVRDAPPAKW
;
A
#
# COMPACT_ATOMS: atom_id res chain seq x y z
N MET A 1 -62.13 -5.65 49.15
CA MET A 1 -60.72 -5.36 48.86
C MET A 1 -60.38 -5.95 47.50
N PRO A 2 -60.13 -5.17 46.44
CA PRO A 2 -59.71 -5.72 45.16
C PRO A 2 -58.17 -5.80 45.07
N THR A 3 -57.71 -6.92 44.53
CA THR A 3 -56.31 -7.35 44.31
C THR A 3 -55.55 -6.40 43.37
N PRO A 4 -54.25 -6.10 43.59
CA PRO A 4 -53.50 -5.25 42.67
C PRO A 4 -53.18 -6.00 41.38
N ALA A 5 -53.43 -5.34 40.24
CA ALA A 5 -53.09 -5.82 38.91
C ALA A 5 -51.57 -5.94 38.74
N GLN A 6 -51.11 -7.14 38.40
CA GLN A 6 -49.72 -7.37 37.98
C GLN A 6 -49.49 -6.70 36.62
N THR A 7 -48.55 -5.76 36.59
CA THR A 7 -48.08 -5.08 35.39
C THR A 7 -47.22 -6.06 34.59
N ALA A 8 -47.59 -6.34 33.34
CA ALA A 8 -46.79 -7.14 32.44
C ALA A 8 -45.42 -6.49 32.19
N PRO A 9 -44.32 -7.26 32.06
CA PRO A 9 -43.01 -6.71 31.79
C PRO A 9 -42.98 -6.06 30.40
N GLN A 10 -42.45 -4.84 30.35
CA GLN A 10 -42.18 -4.13 29.10
C GLN A 10 -41.20 -4.94 28.24
N PRO A 11 -41.38 -4.99 26.90
CA PRO A 11 -40.43 -5.67 26.03
C PRO A 11 -39.06 -4.96 26.07
N ASN A 12 -37.98 -5.75 26.09
CA ASN A 12 -36.62 -5.24 26.01
C ASN A 12 -36.46 -4.33 24.77
N PRO A 13 -35.72 -3.21 24.88
CA PRO A 13 -35.40 -2.40 23.71
C PRO A 13 -34.61 -3.26 22.70
N PRO A 14 -34.80 -3.03 21.39
CA PRO A 14 -34.07 -3.77 20.37
C PRO A 14 -32.56 -3.58 20.58
N PRO A 15 -31.72 -4.59 20.25
CA PRO A 15 -30.28 -4.45 20.32
C PRO A 15 -29.88 -3.23 19.48
N HIS A 16 -29.13 -2.30 20.07
CA HIS A 16 -28.56 -1.17 19.35
C HIS A 16 -27.87 -1.73 18.10
N ALA A 17 -28.43 -1.44 16.92
CA ALA A 17 -27.77 -1.71 15.66
C ALA A 17 -26.41 -1.05 15.77
N ALA A 18 -25.34 -1.87 15.82
CA ALA A 18 -23.98 -1.38 15.83
C ALA A 18 -23.88 -0.39 14.67
N ALA A 19 -23.68 0.89 14.99
CA ALA A 19 -23.49 1.90 13.97
C ALA A 19 -22.36 1.38 13.09
N HIS A 20 -22.66 1.10 11.82
CA HIS A 20 -21.63 0.83 10.84
C HIS A 20 -20.69 2.04 10.88
N ILE A 21 -19.53 1.87 11.50
CA ILE A 21 -18.50 2.90 11.46
C ILE A 21 -18.08 2.97 10.00
N ASP A 22 -18.54 4.02 9.33
CA ASP A 22 -18.10 4.32 7.98
C ASP A 22 -16.61 4.69 8.04
N MET A 23 -15.76 3.71 7.74
CA MET A 23 -14.31 3.86 7.71
C MET A 23 -13.88 4.97 6.73
N GLN A 24 -14.72 5.23 5.71
CA GLN A 24 -14.48 6.27 4.71
C GLN A 24 -14.61 7.68 5.29
N SER A 25 -15.60 7.90 6.16
CA SER A 25 -15.72 9.13 6.95
C SER A 25 -14.50 9.35 7.87
N GLY A 26 -13.96 8.29 8.47
CA GLY A 26 -12.72 8.35 9.25
C GLY A 26 -11.51 8.76 8.40
N PHE A 27 -11.36 8.19 7.21
CA PHE A 27 -10.27 8.54 6.29
C PHE A 27 -10.36 9.96 5.74
N ALA A 28 -11.55 10.56 5.67
CA ALA A 28 -11.73 11.95 5.26
C ALA A 28 -11.17 12.95 6.31
N LEU A 29 -11.09 12.55 7.58
CA LEU A 29 -10.56 13.38 8.67
C LEU A 29 -9.05 13.25 8.86
N MET A 30 -8.42 12.27 8.20
CA MET A 30 -6.99 12.04 8.30
C MET A 30 -6.22 13.19 7.65
N ASP A 31 -5.30 13.82 8.39
CA ASP A 31 -4.33 14.76 7.80
C ASP A 31 -3.10 14.00 7.28
N THR A 32 -2.32 13.40 8.19
CA THR A 32 -1.10 12.67 7.86
C THR A 32 -0.94 11.42 8.73
N CYS A 33 -0.60 10.29 8.11
CA CYS A 33 -0.25 9.03 8.78
C CYS A 33 1.14 8.56 8.33
N LYS A 34 1.87 7.95 9.26
CA LYS A 34 3.21 7.43 9.03
C LYS A 34 3.32 5.99 9.51
N PHE A 35 3.82 5.13 8.63
CA PHE A 35 3.97 3.70 8.86
C PHE A 35 5.42 3.27 8.63
N ARG A 36 5.80 2.17 9.26
CA ARG A 36 7.02 1.44 8.96
C ARG A 36 6.63 0.02 8.60
N ILE A 37 7.13 -0.46 7.47
CA ILE A 37 6.90 -1.81 6.99
C ILE A 37 8.25 -2.49 6.76
N ARG A 38 8.28 -3.78 7.02
CA ARG A 38 9.45 -4.65 6.93
C ARG A 38 9.19 -5.88 6.10
N THR A 39 7.99 -6.46 6.24
CA THR A 39 7.65 -7.74 5.61
C THR A 39 6.74 -7.55 4.40
N ILE A 40 6.80 -8.49 3.45
CA ILE A 40 5.91 -8.48 2.28
C ILE A 40 4.43 -8.54 2.69
N THR A 41 4.12 -9.20 3.82
CA THR A 41 2.78 -9.28 4.39
C THR A 41 2.30 -7.92 4.91
N GLU A 42 3.18 -7.18 5.60
CA GLU A 42 2.90 -5.81 6.05
C GLU A 42 2.70 -4.86 4.88
N ALA A 43 3.53 -4.97 3.83
CA ALA A 43 3.35 -4.20 2.59
C ALA A 43 1.97 -4.46 1.96
N ALA A 44 1.58 -5.72 1.81
CA ALA A 44 0.28 -6.08 1.24
C ALA A 44 -0.89 -5.61 2.12
N ALA A 45 -0.77 -5.74 3.44
CA ALA A 45 -1.78 -5.26 4.38
C ALA A 45 -1.92 -3.73 4.32
N LEU A 46 -0.81 -3.00 4.35
CA LEU A 46 -0.81 -1.54 4.29
C LEU A 46 -1.29 -1.02 2.93
N ALA A 47 -0.94 -1.70 1.83
CA ALA A 47 -1.44 -1.34 0.51
C ALA A 47 -2.97 -1.41 0.43
N ARG A 48 -3.58 -2.47 0.98
CA ARG A 48 -5.06 -2.61 1.03
C ARG A 48 -5.69 -1.57 1.95
N PHE A 49 -5.10 -1.32 3.12
CA PHE A 49 -5.55 -0.29 4.04
C PHE A 49 -5.52 1.11 3.39
N ALA A 50 -4.41 1.47 2.75
CA ALA A 50 -4.26 2.74 2.05
C ALA A 50 -5.21 2.84 0.86
N ALA A 51 -5.39 1.75 0.09
CA ALA A 51 -6.29 1.72 -1.05
C ALA A 51 -7.76 1.99 -0.67
N ALA A 52 -8.18 1.64 0.55
CA ALA A 52 -9.53 1.93 1.05
C ALA A 52 -9.81 3.44 1.23
N MET A 53 -8.79 4.30 1.15
CA MET A 53 -8.95 5.76 1.19
C MET A 53 -9.40 6.35 -0.15
N PHE A 54 -9.45 5.55 -1.21
CA PHE A 54 -9.74 5.98 -2.58
C PHE A 54 -11.09 5.43 -3.05
N ARG A 55 -11.66 6.09 -4.07
CA ARG A 55 -12.95 5.69 -4.68
C ARG A 55 -12.89 4.33 -5.38
N ASP A 56 -11.73 3.95 -5.89
CA ASP A 56 -11.50 2.66 -6.56
C ASP A 56 -10.31 1.94 -5.92
N PRO A 57 -10.52 1.26 -4.78
CA PRO A 57 -9.46 0.54 -4.08
C PRO A 57 -8.82 -0.58 -4.92
N GLN A 58 -9.60 -1.20 -5.81
CA GLN A 58 -9.14 -2.33 -6.65
C GLN A 58 -8.10 -1.88 -7.67
N ARG A 59 -8.23 -0.66 -8.19
CA ARG A 59 -7.22 -0.04 -9.07
C ARG A 59 -5.95 0.36 -8.32
N ILE A 60 -6.08 0.81 -7.07
CA ILE A 60 -4.98 1.37 -6.28
C ILE A 60 -4.12 0.31 -5.61
N ALA A 61 -4.75 -0.70 -4.98
CA ALA A 61 -4.06 -1.65 -4.11
C ALA A 61 -2.90 -2.38 -4.80
N PRO A 62 -3.03 -2.92 -6.04
CA PRO A 62 -1.93 -3.62 -6.70
C PRO A 62 -0.72 -2.72 -6.97
N GLY A 63 -0.96 -1.44 -7.30
CA GLY A 63 0.10 -0.47 -7.53
C GLY A 63 0.86 -0.13 -6.25
N LEU A 64 0.14 0.08 -5.14
CA LEU A 64 0.75 0.33 -3.83
C LEU A 64 1.54 -0.87 -3.33
N GLU A 65 0.96 -2.07 -3.44
CA GLU A 65 1.61 -3.31 -3.03
C GLU A 65 2.92 -3.51 -3.81
N ALA A 66 2.92 -3.27 -5.13
CA ALA A 66 4.13 -3.36 -5.95
C ALA A 66 5.22 -2.37 -5.52
N LEU A 67 4.88 -1.11 -5.21
CA LEU A 67 5.85 -0.11 -4.77
C LEU A 67 6.41 -0.41 -3.38
N MET A 68 5.56 -0.82 -2.44
CA MET A 68 5.97 -1.19 -1.09
C MET A 68 6.80 -2.48 -1.07
N LEU A 69 6.46 -3.44 -1.93
CA LEU A 69 7.24 -4.66 -2.11
C LEU A 69 8.65 -4.33 -2.64
N ASN A 70 8.75 -3.45 -3.64
CA ASN A 70 10.05 -3.00 -4.17
C ASN A 70 10.91 -2.34 -3.08
N ALA A 71 10.31 -1.51 -2.24
CA ALA A 71 11.01 -0.86 -1.12
C ALA A 71 11.61 -1.88 -0.14
N ILE A 72 10.92 -3.00 0.10
CA ILE A 72 11.41 -4.09 0.95
C ILE A 72 12.49 -4.90 0.21
N GLU A 73 12.19 -5.41 -0.97
CA GLU A 73 13.10 -6.31 -1.70
C GLU A 73 14.40 -5.61 -2.10
N HIS A 74 14.29 -4.48 -2.79
CA HIS A 74 15.44 -3.77 -3.34
C HIS A 74 16.05 -2.86 -2.29
N GLY A 75 15.23 -2.10 -1.59
CA GLY A 75 15.69 -1.08 -0.64
C GLY A 75 16.21 -1.67 0.67
N CYS A 76 15.39 -2.44 1.36
CA CYS A 76 15.77 -3.02 2.65
C CYS A 76 16.74 -4.21 2.49
N LEU A 77 16.47 -5.12 1.53
CA LEU A 77 17.17 -6.40 1.43
C LEU A 77 18.23 -6.44 0.33
N GLY A 78 18.31 -5.43 -0.54
CA GLY A 78 19.32 -5.38 -1.61
C GLY A 78 19.20 -6.51 -2.63
N ILE A 79 17.99 -7.05 -2.83
CA ILE A 79 17.73 -8.07 -3.85
C ILE A 79 17.57 -7.34 -5.19
N GLY A 80 18.65 -7.14 -5.94
CA GLY A 80 18.59 -6.50 -7.26
C GLY A 80 17.76 -7.28 -8.29
N HIS A 81 17.46 -6.65 -9.43
CA HIS A 81 16.61 -7.22 -10.49
C HIS A 81 17.08 -8.61 -10.95
N ASP A 82 18.35 -8.75 -11.34
CA ASP A 82 18.87 -10.02 -11.89
C ASP A 82 18.95 -11.13 -10.84
N LEU A 83 19.12 -10.77 -9.57
CA LEU A 83 19.05 -11.74 -8.47
C LEU A 83 17.60 -12.17 -8.26
N LYS A 84 16.66 -11.23 -8.25
CA LYS A 84 15.23 -11.52 -8.14
C LYS A 84 14.75 -12.45 -9.26
N THR A 85 15.13 -12.20 -10.51
CA THR A 85 14.77 -13.06 -11.65
C THR A 85 15.19 -14.50 -11.41
N ARG A 86 16.46 -14.73 -11.05
CA ARG A 86 16.98 -16.07 -10.74
C ARG A 86 16.26 -16.73 -9.57
N LEU A 87 16.05 -15.99 -8.48
CA LEU A 87 15.33 -16.51 -7.31
C LEU A 87 13.88 -16.93 -7.62
N LEU A 88 13.23 -16.26 -8.56
CA LEU A 88 11.87 -16.59 -8.98
C LEU A 88 11.84 -17.79 -9.94
N GLU A 89 12.82 -17.89 -10.84
CA GLU A 89 13.01 -19.07 -11.70
C GLU A 89 13.30 -20.33 -10.87
N ASP A 90 14.10 -20.20 -9.81
CA ASP A 90 14.47 -21.29 -8.91
C ASP A 90 13.41 -21.55 -7.81
N GLY A 91 12.35 -20.76 -7.71
CA GLY A 91 11.33 -20.88 -6.66
C GLY A 91 11.80 -20.56 -5.24
N ASN A 92 12.97 -19.93 -5.08
CA ASN A 92 13.62 -19.66 -3.79
C ASN A 92 13.42 -18.24 -3.26
N TRP A 93 12.67 -17.40 -3.98
CA TRP A 93 12.50 -15.98 -3.66
C TRP A 93 12.01 -15.71 -2.23
N LEU A 94 10.98 -16.42 -1.76
CA LEU A 94 10.44 -16.21 -0.42
C LEU A 94 11.45 -16.62 0.67
N ALA A 95 12.11 -17.77 0.49
CA ALA A 95 13.13 -18.25 1.42
C ALA A 95 14.32 -17.28 1.52
N GLU A 96 14.75 -16.69 0.40
CA GLU A 96 15.83 -15.69 0.42
C GLU A 96 15.40 -14.38 1.09
N ILE A 97 14.15 -13.95 0.90
CA ILE A 97 13.59 -12.81 1.63
C ILE A 97 13.65 -13.04 3.14
N GLU A 98 13.17 -14.21 3.61
CA GLU A 98 13.18 -14.57 5.02
C GLU A 98 14.61 -14.64 5.58
N ARG A 99 15.52 -15.29 4.84
CA ARG A 99 16.94 -15.38 5.20
C ARG A 99 17.55 -13.99 5.34
N ARG A 100 17.37 -13.09 4.36
CA ARG A 100 17.94 -11.73 4.40
C ARG A 100 17.34 -10.86 5.49
N GLN A 101 16.06 -10.98 5.78
CA GLN A 101 15.41 -10.26 6.89
C GLN A 101 15.97 -10.69 8.26
N SER A 102 16.47 -11.92 8.37
CA SER A 102 17.10 -12.44 9.58
C SER A 102 18.57 -12.01 9.75
N LEU A 103 19.21 -11.41 8.73
CA LEU A 103 20.61 -11.00 8.81
C LEU A 103 20.79 -9.76 9.70
N PRO A 104 21.80 -9.72 10.59
CA PRO A 104 22.03 -8.61 11.52
C PRO A 104 22.00 -7.22 10.86
N GLU A 105 22.60 -7.08 9.68
CA GLU A 105 22.68 -5.83 8.91
C GLU A 105 21.33 -5.35 8.36
N ASN A 106 20.34 -6.24 8.23
CA ASN A 106 19.01 -5.91 7.73
C ASN A 106 17.96 -5.92 8.85
N ARG A 107 18.30 -6.40 10.05
CA ARG A 107 17.34 -6.61 11.14
C ARG A 107 16.67 -5.34 11.65
N GLN A 108 17.18 -4.16 11.34
CA GLN A 108 16.59 -2.88 11.74
C GLN A 108 16.12 -2.04 10.54
N LYS A 109 16.27 -2.55 9.31
CA LYS A 109 15.84 -1.86 8.10
C LYS A 109 14.33 -1.99 7.95
N ASN A 110 13.69 -0.87 7.69
CA ASN A 110 12.27 -0.77 7.41
C ASN A 110 12.08 0.27 6.29
N ALA A 111 11.09 0.06 5.44
CA ALA A 111 10.60 1.10 4.55
C ALA A 111 9.58 1.96 5.30
N GLU A 112 9.65 3.26 5.06
CA GLU A 112 8.74 4.25 5.63
C GLU A 112 7.66 4.59 4.59
N VAL A 113 6.41 4.63 5.03
CA VAL A 113 5.28 5.06 4.19
C VAL A 113 4.57 6.22 4.88
N VAL A 114 4.54 7.37 4.22
CA VAL A 114 3.79 8.55 4.67
C VAL A 114 2.61 8.74 3.74
N ILE A 115 1.41 8.86 4.31
CA ILE A 115 0.17 9.11 3.60
C ILE A 115 -0.37 10.44 4.11
N ALA A 116 -0.68 11.36 3.20
CA ALA A 116 -1.18 12.68 3.52
C ALA A 116 -2.38 13.02 2.64
N ARG A 117 -3.49 13.46 3.27
CA ARG A 117 -4.66 13.97 2.54
C ARG A 117 -4.55 15.48 2.44
N ARG A 118 -4.75 16.01 1.26
CA ARG A 118 -4.74 17.44 0.96
C ARG A 118 -5.97 17.80 0.11
N PRO A 119 -6.30 19.08 -0.06
CA PRO A 119 -7.41 19.49 -0.92
C PRO A 119 -7.32 18.93 -2.36
N GLU A 120 -6.11 18.69 -2.86
CA GLU A 120 -5.83 18.18 -4.20
C GLU A 120 -5.95 16.65 -4.31
N GLY A 121 -6.13 15.93 -3.21
CA GLY A 121 -6.23 14.48 -3.14
C GLY A 121 -5.30 13.85 -2.10
N VAL A 122 -4.93 12.58 -2.31
CA VAL A 122 -4.06 11.84 -1.39
C VAL A 122 -2.66 11.70 -1.99
N PHE A 123 -1.68 12.08 -1.18
CA PHE A 123 -0.26 11.97 -1.47
C PHE A 123 0.33 10.82 -0.66
N ILE A 124 1.12 9.97 -1.30
CA ILE A 124 1.83 8.87 -0.63
C ILE A 124 3.31 8.97 -0.98
N VAL A 125 4.15 8.90 0.04
CA VAL A 125 5.60 8.82 -0.09
C VAL A 125 6.08 7.52 0.54
N ILE A 126 6.79 6.71 -0.24
CA ILE A 126 7.43 5.48 0.21
C ILE A 126 8.93 5.70 0.13
N THR A 127 9.63 5.54 1.25
CA THR A 127 11.09 5.72 1.37
C THR A 127 11.73 4.46 1.90
N ASP A 128 12.78 3.99 1.24
CA ASP A 128 13.55 2.83 1.68
C ASP A 128 15.00 3.21 2.05
N PRO A 129 15.70 2.40 2.86
CA PRO A 129 17.06 2.71 3.30
C PRO A 129 18.13 2.30 2.27
N GLY A 130 17.73 1.88 1.07
CA GLY A 130 18.64 1.43 0.03
C GLY A 130 19.40 2.57 -0.64
N ALA A 131 20.40 2.20 -1.44
CA ALA A 131 21.15 3.14 -2.27
C ALA A 131 20.32 3.75 -3.42
N GLY A 132 19.15 3.18 -3.69
CA GLY A 132 18.30 3.53 -4.82
C GLY A 132 18.72 2.83 -6.12
N PHE A 133 18.11 3.24 -7.23
CA PHE A 133 18.31 2.64 -8.55
C PHE A 133 18.02 3.65 -9.67
N ASP A 134 18.54 3.39 -10.87
CA ASP A 134 18.23 4.20 -12.05
C ASP A 134 16.80 3.94 -12.55
N TRP A 135 15.82 4.56 -11.89
CA TRP A 135 14.41 4.40 -12.16
C TRP A 135 13.97 4.87 -13.55
N LYS A 136 14.73 5.77 -14.19
CA LYS A 136 14.38 6.31 -15.52
C LYS A 136 14.32 5.18 -16.53
N SER A 137 15.29 4.27 -16.45
CA SER A 137 15.37 3.05 -17.26
C SER A 137 14.25 2.03 -17.01
N TRP A 138 13.40 2.23 -16.00
CA TRP A 138 12.28 1.33 -15.65
C TRP A 138 10.90 1.96 -15.83
N THR A 139 10.84 3.23 -16.24
CA THR A 139 9.56 3.96 -16.38
C THR A 139 8.92 3.87 -17.75
N SER A 140 9.66 3.47 -18.77
CA SER A 140 9.15 3.15 -20.11
C SER A 140 8.84 1.65 -20.21
N ILE A 141 7.68 1.33 -20.81
CA ILE A 141 7.40 -0.03 -21.29
C ILE A 141 8.31 -0.26 -22.50
N GLU A 142 9.53 -0.74 -22.27
CA GLU A 142 10.40 -1.13 -23.37
C GLU A 142 9.99 -2.51 -23.92
N PRO A 143 9.95 -2.67 -25.26
CA PRO A 143 9.62 -3.95 -25.88
C PRO A 143 10.52 -5.11 -25.43
N ALA A 144 11.79 -4.83 -25.12
CA ALA A 144 12.75 -5.83 -24.65
C ALA A 144 12.35 -6.44 -23.29
N ARG A 145 11.71 -5.65 -22.42
CA ARG A 145 11.23 -6.05 -21.09
C ARG A 145 9.77 -6.49 -21.10
N ALA A 146 9.11 -6.54 -22.27
CA ALA A 146 7.72 -7.00 -22.39
C ALA A 146 7.58 -8.49 -22.00
N ARG A 147 8.67 -9.25 -22.07
CA ARG A 147 8.74 -10.67 -21.68
C ARG A 147 9.08 -10.88 -20.21
N ASP A 148 9.53 -9.85 -19.50
CA ASP A 148 9.84 -9.98 -18.07
C ASP A 148 8.54 -10.14 -17.27
N SER A 149 8.48 -11.21 -16.48
CA SER A 149 7.35 -11.49 -15.61
C SER A 149 7.25 -10.45 -14.47
N HIS A 150 8.39 -9.87 -14.08
CA HIS A 150 8.60 -8.92 -12.99
C HIS A 150 9.18 -7.59 -13.52
N GLY A 151 9.26 -6.53 -12.72
CA GLY A 151 9.65 -5.18 -13.22
C GLY A 151 8.49 -4.38 -13.85
N ARG A 152 7.39 -5.03 -14.24
CA ARG A 152 6.14 -4.36 -14.68
C ARG A 152 5.39 -3.63 -13.57
N GLY A 153 5.71 -3.89 -12.29
CA GLY A 153 5.01 -3.28 -11.15
C GLY A 153 5.06 -1.75 -11.18
N ILE A 154 6.24 -1.19 -11.42
CA ILE A 154 6.44 0.28 -11.52
C ILE A 154 5.75 0.84 -12.76
N ALA A 155 5.91 0.18 -13.91
CA ALA A 155 5.27 0.59 -15.15
C ALA A 155 3.73 0.55 -15.07
N ARG A 156 3.15 -0.50 -14.47
CA ARG A 156 1.70 -0.64 -14.24
C ARG A 156 1.17 0.34 -13.21
N ALA A 157 1.88 0.51 -12.10
CA ALA A 157 1.58 1.51 -11.09
C ALA A 157 1.47 2.90 -11.72
N ARG A 158 2.45 3.28 -12.55
CA ARG A 158 2.46 4.55 -13.27
C ARG A 158 1.37 4.65 -14.33
N ALA A 159 1.09 3.57 -15.06
CA ALA A 159 0.16 3.59 -16.19
C ALA A 159 -1.32 3.52 -15.79
N VAL A 160 -1.65 2.88 -14.66
CA VAL A 160 -3.05 2.52 -14.35
C VAL A 160 -3.48 2.93 -12.93
N SER A 161 -2.55 3.01 -11.98
CA SER A 161 -2.92 3.20 -10.56
C SER A 161 -2.85 4.64 -10.08
N PHE A 162 -2.02 5.52 -10.64
CA PHE A 162 -1.78 6.85 -10.06
C PHE A 162 -1.87 7.98 -11.09
N ASP A 163 -2.31 9.17 -10.68
CA ASP A 163 -2.33 10.35 -11.56
C ASP A 163 -0.92 10.89 -11.79
N ASN A 164 -0.09 10.84 -10.75
CA ASN A 164 1.32 11.20 -10.83
C ASN A 164 2.16 10.23 -9.99
N LEU A 165 3.36 9.93 -10.47
CA LEU A 165 4.36 9.11 -9.78
C LEU A 165 5.75 9.62 -10.16
N ALA A 166 6.56 9.94 -9.16
CA ALA A 166 7.92 10.42 -9.32
C ALA A 166 8.85 9.77 -8.31
N TYR A 167 10.08 9.51 -8.74
CA TYR A 167 11.16 9.09 -7.85
C TYR A 167 12.10 10.26 -7.57
N ASN A 168 12.76 10.24 -6.42
CA ASN A 168 13.87 11.15 -6.15
C ASN A 168 15.09 10.82 -7.02
N ALA A 169 16.15 11.65 -6.93
CA ALA A 169 17.35 11.47 -7.74
C ALA A 169 18.06 10.13 -7.50
N ALA A 170 18.07 9.64 -6.26
CA ALA A 170 18.69 8.36 -5.92
C ALA A 170 17.84 7.16 -6.36
N GLY A 171 16.52 7.29 -6.38
CA GLY A 171 15.58 6.19 -6.66
C GLY A 171 15.16 5.38 -5.44
N ASN A 172 15.50 5.78 -4.22
CA ASN A 172 15.10 5.13 -2.96
C ASN A 172 13.87 5.78 -2.29
N GLN A 173 13.25 6.75 -2.97
CA GLN A 173 12.00 7.35 -2.56
C GLN A 173 11.10 7.53 -3.76
N VAL A 174 9.86 7.06 -3.64
CA VAL A 174 8.78 7.28 -4.61
C VAL A 174 7.68 8.11 -3.96
N ALA A 175 7.26 9.16 -4.66
CA ALA A 175 6.11 9.98 -4.32
C ALA A 175 5.03 9.77 -5.39
N LEU A 176 3.80 9.55 -4.95
CA LEU A 176 2.65 9.41 -5.82
C LEU A 176 1.49 10.28 -5.32
N HIS A 177 0.62 10.63 -6.26
CA HIS A 177 -0.57 11.43 -6.01
C HIS A 177 -1.75 10.84 -6.78
N VAL A 178 -2.89 10.77 -6.11
CA VAL A 178 -4.19 10.47 -6.74
C VAL A 178 -5.16 11.57 -6.36
N ARG A 179 -5.79 12.14 -7.37
CA ARG A 179 -6.77 13.22 -7.22
C ARG A 179 -8.09 12.68 -6.69
N ASP A 180 -8.68 13.41 -5.77
CA ASP A 180 -10.09 13.26 -5.43
C ASP A 180 -10.95 14.03 -6.44
N ALA A 181 -10.93 13.61 -7.71
CA ALA A 181 -11.82 14.20 -8.69
C ALA A 181 -13.28 13.81 -8.36
N PRO A 182 -14.23 14.77 -8.28
CA PRO A 182 -15.63 14.42 -8.33
C PRO A 182 -15.93 13.71 -9.66
N PRO A 183 -16.91 12.78 -9.71
CA PRO A 183 -17.29 12.15 -10.97
C PRO A 183 -17.58 13.24 -12.00
N ALA A 184 -16.97 13.13 -13.19
CA ALA A 184 -17.30 14.01 -14.29
C ALA A 184 -18.81 13.93 -14.52
N LYS A 185 -19.51 15.04 -14.29
CA LYS A 185 -20.91 15.18 -14.69
C LYS A 185 -20.89 15.19 -16.22
N TRP A 186 -21.34 14.11 -16.82
CA TRP A 186 -21.76 14.09 -18.22
C TRP A 186 -23.23 14.48 -18.28
#